data_AF-A0A946C399-F1
#
_entry.id   AF-A0A946C399-F1
#
_cell.length_a   1.000
_cell.length_b   1.000
_cell.length_c   1.000
_cell.angle_alpha   90.00
_cell.angle_beta   90.00
_cell.angle_gamma   90.00
#
_symmetry.space_group_name_H-M   'P 1'
#
loop_
_entity.id
_entity.type
_entity.pdbx_description
1 polymer ?
#
loop_
_entity_poly.entity_id
_entity_poly.type
_entity_poly.pdbx_seq_one_letter_code
_entity_poly.pdbx_strand_id
1 'polypeptide(L)'
;MAEAVNNSNATATDFTNWLVQNLQLSFREAYHLTGKIVAYADENNKKLHQLKLTELQKFNKKINKEAKKTFSIKESIKNKKSFGGTSPQSVKQTIKNAIKKYL
;
A
#
# COMPACT_ATOMS: atom_id res chain seq x y z
N MET A 1 5.12 -5.03 -17.08
CA MET A 1 3.96 -4.81 -16.19
C MET A 1 4.36 -4.54 -14.74
N ALA A 2 5.11 -5.42 -14.07
CA ALA A 2 5.55 -5.17 -12.68
C ALA A 2 6.36 -3.88 -12.50
N GLU A 3 7.20 -3.54 -13.48
CA GLU A 3 7.99 -2.31 -13.47
C GLU A 3 7.13 -1.04 -13.55
N ALA A 4 6.05 -1.05 -14.36
CA ALA A 4 5.10 0.05 -14.43
C ALA A 4 4.40 0.29 -13.09
N VAL A 5 4.04 -0.79 -12.37
CA VAL A 5 3.46 -0.68 -11.02
C VAL A 5 4.50 -0.16 -10.03
N ASN A 6 5.75 -0.61 -10.11
CA ASN A 6 6.84 -0.10 -9.27
C ASN A 6 7.20 1.37 -9.53
N ASN A 7 6.95 1.86 -10.75
CA ASN A 7 7.14 3.25 -11.13
C ASN A 7 5.92 4.12 -10.80
N SER A 8 4.82 3.50 -10.37
CA SER A 8 3.62 4.20 -9.93
C SER A 8 3.60 4.34 -8.40
N ASN A 9 2.90 5.36 -7.91
CA ASN A 9 2.63 5.54 -6.48
C ASN A 9 1.41 4.71 -6.00
N ALA A 10 1.13 3.57 -6.65
CA ALA A 10 -0.05 2.74 -6.38
C ALA A 10 -0.14 2.24 -4.92
N THR A 11 1.00 2.06 -4.24
CA THR A 11 1.04 1.65 -2.82
C THR A 11 0.77 2.80 -1.85
N ALA A 12 0.68 4.05 -2.30
CA ALA A 12 0.40 5.21 -1.45
C ALA A 12 -0.94 5.05 -0.71
N THR A 13 -1.96 4.53 -1.39
CA THR A 13 -3.28 4.31 -0.79
C THR A 13 -3.23 3.26 0.33
N ASP A 14 -2.43 2.20 0.19
CA ASP A 14 -2.27 1.19 1.23
C ASP A 14 -1.58 1.78 2.46
N PHE A 15 -0.61 2.68 2.26
CA PHE A 15 0.02 3.44 3.34
C PHE A 15 -0.96 4.40 4.02
N THR A 16 -1.79 5.12 3.26
CA THR A 16 -2.87 5.96 3.81
C THR A 16 -3.81 5.14 4.70
N ASN A 17 -4.25 3.97 4.24
CA ASN A 17 -5.11 3.09 5.02
C ASN A 17 -4.42 2.60 6.30
N TRP A 18 -3.12 2.28 6.23
CA TRP A 18 -2.36 1.89 7.42
C TRP A 18 -2.31 3.01 8.46
N LEU A 19 -2.11 4.26 8.03
CA LEU A 19 -2.13 5.42 8.94
C LEU A 19 -3.48 5.58 9.64
N VAL A 20 -4.59 5.42 8.92
CA VAL A 20 -5.94 5.47 9.51
C VAL A 20 -6.11 4.36 10.56
N GLN A 21 -5.73 3.12 10.20
CA GLN A 21 -5.92 1.95 11.06
C GLN A 21 -5.01 1.95 12.29
N ASN A 22 -3.76 2.38 12.16
CA ASN A 22 -2.75 2.22 13.21
C ASN A 22 -2.48 3.50 14.01
N LEU A 23 -2.65 4.67 13.39
CA LEU A 23 -2.42 5.96 14.04
C LEU A 23 -3.71 6.69 14.41
N GLN A 24 -4.87 6.11 14.10
CA GLN A 24 -6.20 6.67 14.36
C GLN A 24 -6.38 8.08 13.77
N LEU A 25 -5.69 8.37 12.67
CA LEU A 25 -5.88 9.61 11.94
C LEU A 25 -7.19 9.57 11.16
N SER A 26 -7.83 10.72 10.99
CA SER A 26 -8.92 10.81 10.01
C SER A 26 -8.38 10.50 8.61
N PHE A 27 -9.24 9.98 7.73
CA PHE A 27 -8.82 9.68 6.36
C PHE A 27 -8.25 10.92 5.64
N ARG A 28 -8.85 12.09 5.88
CA ARG A 28 -8.37 13.36 5.30
C ARG A 28 -6.95 13.69 5.76
N GLU A 29 -6.66 13.56 7.05
CA GLU A 29 -5.30 13.79 7.59
C GLU A 29 -4.29 12.78 7.05
N ALA A 30 -4.65 11.49 7.04
CA ALA A 30 -3.81 10.44 6.51
C ALA A 30 -3.50 10.64 5.01
N TYR A 31 -4.50 11.08 4.23
CA TYR A 31 -4.34 11.38 2.81
C TYR A 31 -3.39 12.57 2.59
N HIS A 32 -3.58 13.68 3.32
CA HIS A 32 -2.68 14.82 3.25
C HIS A 32 -1.24 14.47 3.65
N LEU A 33 -1.07 13.68 4.72
CA LEU A 33 0.24 13.22 5.17
C LEU A 33 0.93 12.36 4.11
N THR A 34 0.18 11.44 3.51
CA THR A 34 0.68 10.59 2.43
C THR A 34 1.08 11.42 1.21
N GLY A 35 0.26 12.40 0.81
CA GLY A 35 0.59 13.31 -0.29
C GLY A 35 1.89 14.08 -0.08
N LYS A 36 2.14 14.56 1.15
CA LYS A 36 3.42 15.20 1.50
C LYS A 36 4.61 14.25 1.38
N ILE A 37 4.44 12.98 1.78
CA ILE A 37 5.48 11.96 1.68
C ILE A 37 5.77 11.60 0.23
N VAL A 38 4.73 11.52 -0.62
CA VAL A 38 4.89 11.30 -2.07
C VAL A 38 5.66 12.46 -2.70
N ALA A 39 5.25 13.70 -2.43
CA ALA A 39 5.96 14.89 -2.93
C ALA A 39 7.43 14.91 -2.48
N TYR A 40 7.70 14.58 -1.21
CA TYR A 40 9.06 14.45 -0.70
C TYR A 40 9.88 13.36 -1.41
N ALA A 41 9.25 12.23 -1.74
CA ALA A 41 9.91 11.17 -2.48
C ALA A 41 10.30 11.65 -3.89
N ASP A 42 9.37 12.31 -4.58
CA ASP A 42 9.57 12.86 -5.92
C ASP A 42 10.68 13.94 -5.92
N GLU A 43 10.65 14.88 -4.97
CA GLU A 43 11.70 15.91 -4.80
C GLU A 43 13.10 15.32 -4.57
N ASN A 44 13.17 14.14 -3.94
CA ASN A 44 14.43 13.45 -3.65
C ASN A 44 14.80 12.41 -4.73
N ASN A 45 14.08 12.36 -5.87
CA ASN A 45 14.23 11.34 -6.91
C ASN A 45 14.21 9.91 -6.35
N LYS A 46 13.34 9.66 -5.37
CA LYS A 46 13.16 8.37 -4.69
C LYS A 46 11.75 7.85 -4.90
N LYS A 47 11.63 6.53 -4.96
CA LYS A 47 10.34 5.85 -4.86
C LYS A 47 9.93 5.67 -3.40
N LEU A 48 8.64 5.52 -3.14
CA LEU A 48 8.11 5.33 -1.77
C LEU A 48 8.79 4.19 -1.00
N HIS A 49 9.07 3.06 -1.66
CA HIS A 49 9.76 1.93 -1.02
C HIS A 49 11.23 2.19 -0.69
N GLN A 50 11.86 3.18 -1.35
CA GLN A 50 13.26 3.58 -1.12
C GLN A 50 13.39 4.51 0.09
N LEU A 51 12.30 5.13 0.55
CA LEU A 51 12.32 6.00 1.73
C LEU A 51 12.74 5.22 2.98
N LYS A 52 13.67 5.81 3.74
CA LYS A 52 14.11 5.29 5.04
C LYS A 52 13.04 5.56 6.09
N LEU A 53 12.98 4.71 7.11
CA LEU A 53 12.06 4.90 8.24
C LEU A 53 12.30 6.26 8.91
N THR A 54 13.56 6.67 9.02
CA THR A 54 13.96 7.97 9.57
C THR A 54 13.42 9.14 8.77
N GLU A 55 13.30 9.02 7.44
CA GLU A 55 12.72 10.05 6.57
C GLU A 55 11.21 10.14 6.78
N LEU A 56 10.52 9.00 6.87
CA LEU A 56 9.08 8.97 7.18
C LEU A 56 8.77 9.53 8.57
N GLN A 57 9.62 9.25 9.55
CA GLN A 57 9.45 9.72 10.92
C GLN A 57 9.61 11.24 11.07
N LYS A 58 10.17 11.94 10.08
CA LYS A 58 10.14 13.42 10.01
C LYS A 58 8.72 13.94 9.86
N PHE A 59 7.85 13.19 9.19
CA PHE A 59 6.44 13.55 8.98
C PHE A 59 5.55 13.14 10.14
N ASN A 60 5.78 11.94 10.70
CA ASN A 60 5.08 11.48 11.88
C ASN A 60 5.91 10.44 12.65
N LYS A 61 6.28 10.75 13.89
CA LYS A 61 7.12 9.89 14.75
C LYS A 61 6.52 8.53 15.05
N LYS A 62 5.19 8.39 14.96
CA LYS A 62 4.49 7.12 15.20
C LYS A 62 4.61 6.14 14.02
N ILE A 63 5.12 6.58 12.87
CA ILE A 63 5.39 5.69 11.74
C ILE A 63 6.50 4.70 12.12
N ASN A 64 6.25 3.42 11.91
CA ASN A 64 7.13 2.32 12.30
C ASN A 64 7.49 1.43 11.09
N LYS A 65 8.22 0.34 11.35
CA LYS A 65 8.65 -0.60 10.30
C LYS A 65 7.47 -1.29 9.60
N GLU A 66 6.35 -1.49 10.27
CA GLU A 66 5.14 -2.10 9.68
C GLU A 66 4.55 -1.21 8.59
N ALA A 67 4.53 0.11 8.81
CA ALA A 67 4.11 1.07 7.80
C ALA A 67 4.94 0.94 6.51
N LYS A 68 6.25 0.70 6.63
CA LYS A 68 7.14 0.54 5.47
C LYS A 68 6.81 -0.72 4.65
N LYS A 69 6.23 -1.76 5.26
CA LYS A 69 5.80 -2.97 4.53
C LYS A 69 4.69 -2.67 3.52
N THR A 70 3.90 -1.63 3.74
CA THR A 70 2.81 -1.23 2.83
C THR A 70 3.32 -0.74 1.47
N PHE A 71 4.58 -0.29 1.38
CA PHE A 71 5.19 0.10 0.10
C PHE A 71 5.64 -1.09 -0.75
N SER A 72 5.51 -2.32 -0.26
CA SER A 72 5.77 -3.53 -1.04
C SER A 72 4.52 -3.91 -1.84
N ILE A 73 4.65 -3.97 -3.16
CA ILE A 73 3.57 -4.44 -4.06
C ILE A 73 3.10 -5.84 -3.66
N LYS A 74 4.03 -6.73 -3.30
CA LYS A 74 3.69 -8.11 -2.91
C LYS A 74 2.80 -8.12 -1.66
N GLU A 75 3.10 -7.28 -0.68
CA GLU A 75 2.29 -7.16 0.54
C GLU A 75 0.94 -6.49 0.25
N SER A 76 0.91 -5.45 -0.60
CA SER A 76 -0.32 -4.82 -1.06
C SER A 76 -1.31 -5.83 -1.66
N ILE A 77 -0.85 -6.65 -2.62
CA ILE A 77 -1.68 -7.67 -3.26
C ILE A 77 -2.12 -8.73 -2.24
N LYS A 78 -1.20 -9.20 -1.39
CA LYS A 78 -1.48 -10.22 -0.37
C LYS A 78 -2.52 -9.78 0.66
N ASN A 79 -2.59 -8.48 0.95
CA ASN A 79 -3.53 -7.92 1.94
C ASN A 79 -4.95 -7.69 1.39
N LYS A 80 -5.14 -7.69 0.06
CA LYS A 80 -6.46 -7.59 -0.59
C LYS A 80 -7.23 -8.93 -0.53
N LYS A 81 -7.53 -9.35 0.70
CA LYS A 81 -8.18 -10.64 1.04
C LYS A 81 -9.70 -10.57 1.16
N SER A 82 -10.29 -9.39 1.00
CA SER A 82 -11.76 -9.25 0.97
C SER A 82 -12.36 -10.14 -0.12
N PHE A 83 -13.66 -10.43 -0.01
CA PHE A 83 -14.37 -11.14 -1.06
C PHE A 83 -14.18 -10.44 -2.41
N GLY A 84 -13.80 -11.18 -3.45
CA GLY A 84 -13.45 -10.64 -4.77
C GLY A 84 -12.10 -9.91 -4.85
N GLY A 85 -11.31 -9.87 -3.77
CA GLY A 85 -10.00 -9.22 -3.74
C GLY A 85 -8.94 -9.91 -4.60
N THR A 86 -7.84 -9.20 -4.87
CA THR A 86 -6.77 -9.66 -5.77
C THR A 86 -5.71 -10.53 -5.10
N SER A 87 -5.91 -10.93 -3.84
CA SER A 87 -4.97 -11.84 -3.17
C SER A 87 -4.87 -13.17 -3.93
N PRO A 88 -3.70 -13.83 -3.99
CA PRO A 88 -3.53 -15.11 -4.67
C PRO A 88 -4.53 -16.17 -4.18
N GLN A 89 -4.86 -16.14 -2.89
CA GLN A 89 -5.86 -17.00 -2.28
C GLN A 89 -7.27 -16.72 -2.81
N SER A 90 -7.70 -15.45 -2.84
CA SER A 90 -8.99 -15.05 -3.41
C SER A 90 -9.09 -15.42 -4.89
N VAL A 91 -8.07 -15.12 -5.69
CA VAL A 91 -8.06 -15.45 -7.12
C VAL A 91 -8.20 -16.95 -7.35
N LYS A 92 -7.45 -17.78 -6.59
CA LYS A 92 -7.57 -19.23 -6.67
C LYS A 92 -8.97 -19.72 -6.33
N GLN A 93 -9.62 -19.12 -5.33
CA GLN A 93 -10.98 -19.47 -4.95
C GLN A 93 -12.02 -19.04 -6.00
N THR A 94 -11.85 -17.86 -6.59
CA THR A 94 -12.69 -17.37 -7.69
C THR A 94 -12.59 -18.27 -8.91
N ILE A 95 -11.37 -18.69 -9.29
CA ILE A 95 -11.16 -19.64 -10.40
C ILE A 95 -11.90 -20.95 -10.14
N LYS A 96 -11.78 -21.54 -8.94
CA LYS A 96 -12.51 -22.76 -8.57
C LYS A 96 -14.03 -22.60 -8.68
N ASN A 97 -14.55 -21.48 -8.19
CA ASN A 97 -15.99 -21.19 -8.24
C ASN A 97 -16.47 -21.00 -9.68
N ALA A 98 -15.68 -20.33 -10.52
CA ALA A 98 -15.99 -20.12 -11.93
C ALA A 98 -16.01 -21.45 -12.70
N ILE A 99 -15.02 -22.32 -12.47
CA ILE A 99 -14.99 -23.68 -13.05
C ILE A 99 -16.26 -24.42 -12.63
N LYS A 100 -16.57 -24.53 -11.34
CA LYS A 100 -17.77 -25.24 -10.85
C LYS A 100 -19.09 -24.70 -11.43
N LYS A 101 -19.16 -23.42 -11.79
CA LYS A 101 -20.39 -22.77 -12.25
C LYS A 101 -20.62 -22.90 -13.75
N TYR A 102 -19.55 -22.96 -14.55
CA TYR A 102 -19.63 -22.85 -16.01
C TYR A 102 -19.00 -24.01 -16.78
N LEU A 103 -18.28 -24.91 -16.11
CA LEU A 103 -17.70 -26.14 -16.65
C LEU A 103 -18.23 -27.34 -15.86
#